data_AF-A0A847WH40-F1
#
_entry.id   AF-A0A847WH40-F1
#
_cell.length_a   1.000
_cell.length_b   1.000
_cell.length_c   1.000
_cell.angle_alpha   90.00
_cell.angle_beta   90.00
_cell.angle_gamma   90.00
#
_symmetry.space_group_name_H-M   'P 1'
#
loop_
_entity.id
_entity.type
_entity.pdbx_description
1 polymer ?
#
loop_
_entity_poly.entity_id
_entity_poly.type
_entity_poly.pdbx_seq_one_letter_code
_entity_poly.pdbx_strand_id
1 'polypeptide(L)'
;MLTPLDIESKEFKRMPLGYSIDEVDRFLDEVIESYEKLYRENIELKDKIAMLNEGIQYYKTMENTLQNTLILAEKTAEETKNSAYQKGEHIKREAELKSHELIQQARAEVFQIQQSIEHLKNQHEAAKTQLKYFLQTQLELTNQSNFMDMNFTTIENTNKKTTLEEEYNDDMKETSEIGFYDTQDFMSTKLD
;
A
#
# COMPACT_ATOMS: atom_id res chain seq x y z
N MET A 1 64.60 -33.78 -22.57
CA MET A 1 64.45 -35.24 -22.78
C MET A 1 64.95 -35.55 -24.17
N LEU A 2 65.52 -36.73 -24.37
CA LEU A 2 65.91 -37.20 -25.70
C LEU A 2 64.65 -37.49 -26.50
N THR A 3 64.66 -37.12 -27.77
CA THR A 3 63.67 -37.54 -28.76
C THR A 3 64.13 -38.85 -29.41
N PRO A 4 63.23 -39.62 -30.04
CA PRO A 4 63.63 -40.78 -30.84
C PRO A 4 64.74 -40.44 -31.87
N LEU A 5 64.65 -39.26 -32.49
CA LEU A 5 65.66 -38.73 -33.41
C LEU A 5 67.03 -38.47 -32.76
N ASP A 6 67.04 -38.07 -31.48
CA ASP A 6 68.28 -37.89 -30.71
C ASP A 6 68.96 -39.23 -30.37
N ILE A 7 68.21 -40.34 -30.37
CA ILE A 7 68.73 -41.70 -30.17
C ILE A 7 69.31 -42.22 -31.50
N GLU A 8 68.62 -41.99 -32.61
CA GLU A 8 69.06 -42.39 -33.96
C GLU A 8 70.34 -41.67 -34.40
N SER A 9 70.44 -40.36 -34.11
CA SER A 9 71.62 -39.54 -34.47
C SER A 9 72.81 -39.70 -33.51
N LYS A 10 72.75 -40.65 -32.57
CA LYS A 10 73.75 -40.79 -31.52
C LYS A 10 74.98 -41.57 -32.00
N GLU A 11 76.09 -40.86 -32.20
CA GLU A 11 77.37 -41.50 -32.50
C GLU A 11 78.13 -41.94 -31.24
N PHE A 12 78.63 -43.17 -31.24
CA PHE A 12 79.46 -43.74 -30.18
C PHE A 12 80.94 -43.80 -30.59
N LYS A 13 81.85 -43.50 -29.64
CA LYS A 13 83.30 -43.61 -29.85
C LYS A 13 83.74 -45.08 -29.90
N ARG A 14 84.59 -45.44 -30.88
CA ARG A 14 85.14 -46.80 -31.02
C ARG A 14 86.33 -47.01 -30.07
N MET A 15 86.33 -48.09 -29.30
CA MET A 15 87.39 -48.48 -28.36
C MET A 15 87.77 -49.96 -28.59
N PRO A 16 89.04 -50.35 -28.43
CA PRO A 16 89.53 -51.69 -28.79
C PRO A 16 88.96 -52.84 -27.96
N LEU A 17 88.40 -52.57 -26.77
CA LEU A 17 87.58 -53.50 -25.98
C LEU A 17 86.19 -52.86 -25.79
N GLY A 18 85.26 -53.14 -26.70
CA GLY A 18 83.91 -52.56 -26.69
C GLY A 18 82.84 -53.56 -27.11
N TYR A 19 81.58 -53.16 -27.00
CA TYR A 19 80.45 -53.93 -27.49
C TYR A 19 80.47 -54.07 -29.02
N SER A 20 79.88 -55.14 -29.53
CA SER A 20 79.72 -55.35 -30.96
C SER A 20 78.81 -54.28 -31.56
N ILE A 21 79.29 -53.56 -32.58
CA ILE A 21 78.56 -52.48 -33.23
C ILE A 21 77.22 -52.99 -33.79
N ASP A 22 77.24 -54.12 -34.52
CA ASP A 22 76.03 -54.71 -35.11
C ASP A 22 74.98 -55.16 -34.08
N GLU A 23 75.42 -55.54 -32.87
CA GLU A 23 74.50 -55.94 -31.80
C GLU A 23 73.90 -54.73 -31.09
N VAL A 24 74.71 -53.69 -30.88
CA VAL A 24 74.26 -52.40 -30.32
C VAL A 24 73.29 -51.72 -31.26
N ASP A 25 73.57 -51.69 -32.57
CA ASP A 25 72.70 -51.04 -33.56
C ASP A 25 71.33 -51.73 -33.63
N ARG A 26 71.28 -53.07 -33.68
CA ARG A 26 70.01 -53.82 -33.61
C ARG A 26 69.21 -53.55 -32.34
N PHE A 27 69.90 -53.46 -31.19
CA PHE A 27 69.23 -53.13 -29.94
C PHE A 27 68.72 -51.68 -29.92
N LEU A 28 69.48 -50.73 -30.49
CA LEU A 28 69.06 -49.33 -30.61
C LEU A 28 67.84 -49.21 -31.51
N ASP A 29 67.74 -49.97 -32.61
CA ASP A 29 66.54 -50.00 -33.46
C ASP A 29 65.29 -50.43 -32.67
N GLU A 30 65.38 -51.51 -31.88
CA GLU A 30 64.29 -51.98 -31.02
C GLU A 30 63.91 -50.96 -29.93
N VAL A 31 64.91 -50.30 -29.36
CA VAL A 31 64.71 -49.23 -28.36
C VAL A 31 64.05 -48.01 -29.00
N ILE A 32 64.46 -47.60 -30.20
CA ILE A 32 63.86 -46.49 -30.93
C ILE A 32 62.39 -46.77 -31.22
N GLU A 33 62.04 -47.95 -31.75
CA GLU A 33 60.64 -48.32 -32.04
C GLU A 33 59.79 -48.29 -30.77
N SER A 34 60.28 -48.90 -29.69
CA SER A 34 59.59 -48.93 -28.40
C SER A 34 59.44 -47.52 -27.79
N TYR A 35 60.47 -46.69 -27.92
CA TYR A 35 60.48 -45.33 -27.40
C TYR A 35 59.57 -44.40 -28.21
N GLU A 36 59.52 -44.53 -29.53
CA GLU A 36 58.58 -43.80 -30.38
C GLU A 36 57.13 -44.10 -30.00
N LYS A 37 56.81 -45.38 -29.81
CA LYS A 37 55.48 -45.80 -29.37
C LYS A 37 55.12 -45.18 -28.02
N LEU A 38 56.01 -45.30 -27.03
CA LEU A 38 55.80 -44.72 -25.70
C LEU A 38 55.67 -43.19 -25.77
N TYR A 39 56.48 -42.54 -26.60
CA TYR A 39 56.47 -41.09 -26.77
C TYR A 39 55.15 -40.60 -27.36
N ARG A 40 54.64 -41.30 -28.39
CA ARG A 40 53.33 -41.01 -28.99
C ARG A 40 52.19 -41.22 -28.01
N GLU A 41 52.16 -42.36 -27.32
CA GLU A 41 51.15 -42.64 -26.28
C GLU A 41 51.20 -41.58 -25.17
N ASN A 42 52.40 -41.10 -24.78
CA ASN A 42 52.53 -40.05 -23.77
C ASN A 42 51.92 -38.72 -24.23
N ILE A 43 52.09 -38.34 -25.50
CA ILE A 43 51.48 -37.14 -26.07
C ILE A 43 49.96 -37.29 -26.09
N GLU A 44 49.44 -38.40 -26.62
CA GLU A 44 48.00 -38.66 -26.69
C GLU A 44 47.34 -38.66 -25.30
N LEU A 45 47.99 -39.27 -24.30
CA LEU A 45 47.53 -39.25 -22.92
C LEU A 45 47.55 -37.86 -22.32
N LYS A 46 48.58 -37.04 -22.60
CA LYS A 46 48.64 -35.65 -22.14
C LYS A 46 47.53 -34.81 -22.74
N ASP A 47 47.26 -34.96 -24.04
CA ASP A 47 46.17 -34.26 -24.71
C ASP A 47 44.81 -34.67 -24.15
N LYS A 48 44.61 -35.98 -23.91
CA LYS A 48 43.38 -36.48 -23.27
C LYS A 48 43.20 -35.94 -21.85
N ILE A 49 44.28 -35.88 -21.06
CA ILE A 49 44.25 -35.28 -19.72
C ILE A 49 43.90 -33.79 -19.80
N ALA A 50 44.45 -33.05 -20.76
CA ALA A 50 44.14 -31.64 -20.95
C ALA A 50 42.64 -31.44 -21.28
N MET A 51 42.09 -32.21 -22.22
CA MET A 51 40.67 -32.17 -22.58
C MET A 51 39.76 -32.54 -21.40
N LEU A 52 40.10 -33.59 -20.65
CA LEU A 52 39.31 -34.00 -19.48
C LEU A 52 39.35 -32.93 -18.38
N ASN A 53 40.51 -32.31 -18.15
CA ASN A 53 40.63 -31.22 -17.18
C ASN A 53 39.81 -30.00 -17.58
N GLU A 54 39.77 -29.64 -18.87
CA GLU A 54 38.90 -28.57 -19.36
C GLU A 54 37.41 -28.89 -19.12
N GLY A 55 36.99 -30.12 -19.42
CA GLY A 55 35.64 -30.59 -19.11
C GLY A 55 35.30 -30.50 -17.62
N ILE A 56 36.22 -30.92 -16.74
CA ILE A 56 36.05 -30.81 -15.29
C ILE A 56 35.88 -29.34 -14.86
N GLN A 57 36.69 -28.42 -15.41
CA GLN A 57 36.56 -26.99 -15.08
C GLN A 57 35.23 -26.41 -15.54
N TYR A 58 34.75 -26.81 -16.72
CA TYR A 58 33.42 -26.44 -17.20
C TYR A 58 32.32 -26.91 -16.25
N TYR A 59 32.32 -28.20 -15.88
CA TYR A 59 31.32 -28.76 -14.96
C TYR A 59 31.39 -28.11 -13.58
N LYS A 60 32.59 -27.85 -13.04
CA LYS A 60 32.76 -27.16 -11.77
C LYS A 60 32.20 -25.73 -11.82
N THR A 61 32.39 -25.02 -12.93
CA THR A 61 31.83 -23.68 -13.10
C THR A 61 30.31 -23.73 -13.16
N MET A 62 29.76 -24.67 -13.92
CA MET A 62 28.31 -24.88 -14.03
C MET A 62 27.68 -25.28 -12.69
N GLU A 63 28.32 -26.15 -11.91
CA GLU A 63 27.90 -26.52 -10.55
C GLU A 63 27.85 -25.30 -9.63
N ASN A 64 28.89 -24.46 -9.64
CA ASN A 64 28.90 -23.22 -8.85
C ASN A 64 27.78 -22.27 -9.27
N THR A 65 27.55 -22.10 -10.57
CA THR A 65 26.43 -21.29 -11.08
C THR A 65 25.10 -21.86 -10.60
N LEU A 66 24.88 -23.17 -10.72
CA LEU A 66 23.65 -23.82 -10.30
C LEU A 66 23.41 -23.66 -8.79
N GLN A 67 24.44 -23.87 -7.97
CA GLN A 67 24.37 -23.67 -6.53
C GLN A 67 24.01 -22.23 -6.18
N ASN A 68 24.65 -21.25 -6.83
CA ASN A 68 24.34 -19.83 -6.62
C ASN A 68 22.91 -19.48 -7.05
N THR A 69 22.44 -20.03 -8.17
CA THR A 69 21.06 -19.86 -8.64
C THR A 69 20.06 -20.48 -7.65
N LEU A 70 20.36 -21.64 -7.08
CA LEU A 70 19.50 -22.29 -6.09
C LEU A 70 19.39 -21.46 -4.81
N ILE A 71 20.52 -20.96 -4.30
CA ILE A 71 20.54 -20.07 -3.12
C ILE A 71 19.76 -18.78 -3.40
N LEU A 72 19.94 -18.20 -4.59
CA LEU A 72 19.19 -17.01 -4.99
C LEU A 72 17.69 -17.28 -5.05
N ALA A 73 17.28 -18.39 -5.65
CA ALA A 73 15.87 -18.78 -5.75
C ALA A 73 15.26 -19.00 -4.35
N GLU A 74 15.97 -19.69 -3.45
CA GLU A 74 15.54 -19.89 -2.06
C GLU A 74 15.38 -18.55 -1.34
N LYS A 75 16.38 -17.66 -1.44
CA LYS A 75 16.33 -16.33 -0.84
C LYS A 75 15.16 -15.50 -1.39
N THR A 76 14.95 -15.48 -2.70
CA THR A 76 13.83 -14.75 -3.31
C THR A 76 12.48 -15.33 -2.90
N ALA A 77 12.37 -16.66 -2.79
CA ALA A 77 11.16 -17.31 -2.31
C ALA A 77 10.84 -16.91 -0.85
N GLU A 78 11.86 -16.92 0.02
CA GLU A 78 11.69 -16.55 1.43
C GLU A 78 11.39 -15.04 1.59
N GLU A 79 12.04 -14.17 0.82
CA GLU A 79 11.72 -12.73 0.78
C GLU A 79 10.30 -12.47 0.29
N THR A 80 9.86 -13.16 -0.76
CA THR A 80 8.49 -13.05 -1.31
C THR A 80 7.46 -13.50 -0.28
N LYS A 81 7.71 -14.63 0.37
CA LYS A 81 6.88 -15.16 1.45
C LYS A 81 6.78 -14.17 2.61
N ASN A 82 7.91 -13.66 3.11
CA ASN A 82 7.93 -12.70 4.21
C ASN A 82 7.22 -11.39 3.84
N SER A 83 7.39 -10.89 2.61
CA SER A 83 6.66 -9.72 2.12
C SER A 83 5.14 -9.97 2.08
N ALA A 84 4.72 -11.15 1.61
CA ALA A 84 3.31 -11.53 1.59
C ALA A 84 2.71 -11.60 3.00
N TYR A 85 3.43 -12.18 3.97
CA TYR A 85 3.00 -12.20 5.38
C TYR A 85 2.87 -10.79 5.96
N GLN A 86 3.86 -9.92 5.74
CA GLN A 86 3.82 -8.54 6.23
C GLN A 86 2.64 -7.76 5.63
N LYS A 87 2.39 -7.92 4.32
CA LYS A 87 1.23 -7.31 3.65
C LYS A 87 -0.08 -7.86 4.20
N GLY A 88 -0.16 -9.18 4.43
CA GLY A 88 -1.34 -9.81 5.03
C GLY A 88 -1.65 -9.25 6.42
N GLU A 89 -0.64 -9.17 7.29
CA GLU A 89 -0.78 -8.59 8.63
C GLU A 89 -1.14 -7.09 8.58
N HIS A 90 -0.59 -6.35 7.62
CA HIS A 90 -0.97 -4.95 7.41
C HIS A 90 -2.44 -4.81 7.03
N ILE A 91 -2.91 -5.58 6.03
CA ILE A 91 -4.30 -5.57 5.58
C ILE A 91 -5.24 -5.94 6.72
N LYS A 92 -4.90 -6.98 7.49
CA LYS A 92 -5.68 -7.40 8.66
C LYS A 92 -5.79 -6.27 9.68
N ARG A 93 -4.67 -5.66 10.07
CA ARG A 93 -4.64 -4.55 11.04
C ARG A 93 -5.43 -3.34 10.54
N GLU A 94 -5.29 -2.99 9.27
CA GLU A 94 -6.03 -1.88 8.66
C GLU A 94 -7.54 -2.15 8.64
N ALA A 95 -7.95 -3.38 8.30
CA ALA A 95 -9.34 -3.79 8.34
C ALA A 95 -9.92 -3.76 9.77
N GLU A 96 -9.15 -4.21 10.76
CA GLU A 96 -9.53 -4.13 12.18
C GLU A 96 -9.72 -2.68 12.65
N LEU A 97 -8.80 -1.78 12.28
CA LEU A 97 -8.91 -0.35 12.60
C LEU A 97 -10.14 0.29 11.95
N LYS A 98 -10.34 0.09 10.64
CA LYS A 98 -11.51 0.61 9.92
C LYS A 98 -12.82 0.05 10.48
N SER A 99 -12.85 -1.24 10.81
CA SER A 99 -14.01 -1.86 11.45
C SER A 99 -14.31 -1.21 12.80
N HIS A 100 -13.29 -0.93 13.60
CA HIS A 100 -13.47 -0.28 14.89
C HIS A 100 -13.98 1.16 14.72
N GLU A 101 -13.40 1.90 13.78
CA GLU A 101 -13.83 3.26 13.45
C GLU A 101 -15.29 3.31 13.00
N LEU A 102 -15.71 2.41 12.09
CA LEU A 102 -17.09 2.31 11.62
C LEU A 102 -18.07 2.01 12.76
N ILE A 103 -17.70 1.11 13.69
CA ILE A 103 -18.54 0.81 14.86
C ILE A 103 -18.68 2.05 15.76
N GLN A 104 -17.60 2.80 15.95
CA GLN A 104 -17.61 4.01 16.77
C GLN A 104 -18.44 5.12 16.12
N GLN A 105 -18.33 5.30 14.80
CA GLN A 105 -19.17 6.23 14.03
C GLN A 105 -20.66 5.84 14.14
N ALA A 106 -21.01 4.58 13.91
CA ALA A 106 -22.38 4.10 14.03
C ALA A 106 -22.96 4.31 15.45
N ARG A 107 -22.15 4.10 16.50
CA ARG A 107 -22.56 4.39 17.88
C ARG A 107 -22.80 5.87 18.12
N ALA A 108 -21.95 6.73 17.56
CA ALA A 108 -22.11 8.19 17.66
C ALA A 108 -23.40 8.65 16.95
N GLU A 109 -23.69 8.12 15.76
CA GLU A 109 -24.93 8.40 15.04
C GLU A 109 -26.17 7.94 15.82
N VAL A 110 -26.16 6.73 16.36
CA VAL A 110 -27.27 6.23 17.21
C VAL A 110 -27.50 7.15 18.40
N PHE A 111 -26.42 7.62 19.04
CA PHE A 111 -26.52 8.56 20.16
C PHE A 111 -27.11 9.91 19.74
N GLN A 112 -26.71 10.45 18.58
CA GLN A 112 -27.29 11.69 18.03
C GLN A 112 -28.78 11.55 17.68
N ILE A 113 -29.16 10.42 17.09
CA ILE A 113 -30.56 10.11 16.78
C ILE A 113 -31.38 10.01 18.07
N GLN A 114 -30.86 9.34 19.10
CA GLN A 114 -31.54 9.26 20.41
C GLN A 114 -31.77 10.64 21.03
N GLN A 115 -30.77 11.52 21.01
CA GLN A 115 -30.93 12.90 21.49
C GLN A 115 -31.97 13.68 20.68
N SER A 116 -31.98 13.49 19.36
CA SER A 116 -32.96 14.14 18.47
C SER A 116 -34.39 13.65 18.73
N ILE A 117 -34.57 12.35 19.00
CA ILE A 117 -35.86 11.77 19.41
C ILE A 117 -36.31 12.36 20.75
N GLU A 118 -35.43 12.46 21.74
CA GLU A 118 -35.75 13.04 23.05
C GLU A 118 -36.14 14.52 22.91
N HIS A 119 -35.37 15.28 22.14
CA HIS A 119 -35.66 16.68 21.84
C HIS A 119 -37.03 16.86 21.17
N LEU A 120 -37.32 16.05 20.14
CA LEU A 120 -38.59 16.10 19.42
C LEU A 120 -39.77 15.73 20.33
N LYS A 121 -39.59 14.73 21.21
CA LYS A 121 -40.60 14.34 22.20
C LYS A 121 -40.90 15.48 23.18
N ASN A 122 -39.86 16.16 23.66
CA ASN A 122 -40.02 17.32 24.55
C ASN A 122 -40.73 18.49 23.85
N GLN A 123 -40.39 18.77 22.57
CA GLN A 123 -41.12 19.76 21.77
C GLN A 123 -42.59 19.38 21.59
N HIS A 124 -42.88 18.11 21.29
CA HIS A 124 -44.25 17.62 21.14
C HIS A 124 -45.07 17.78 22.43
N GLU A 125 -44.54 17.39 23.59
CA GLU A 125 -45.23 17.58 24.87
C GLU A 125 -45.43 19.06 25.23
N ALA A 126 -44.46 19.92 24.91
CA ALA A 126 -44.61 21.37 25.09
C ALA A 126 -45.73 21.94 24.21
N ALA A 127 -45.77 21.58 22.92
CA ALA A 127 -46.81 22.01 21.98
C ALA A 127 -48.21 21.53 22.41
N LYS A 128 -48.32 20.25 22.82
CA LYS A 128 -49.56 19.68 23.35
C LYS A 128 -50.04 20.43 24.60
N THR A 129 -49.12 20.78 25.50
CA THR A 129 -49.41 21.54 26.71
C THR A 129 -49.89 22.95 26.37
N GLN A 130 -49.20 23.65 25.46
CA GLN A 130 -49.60 24.97 24.98
C GLN A 130 -51.00 24.95 24.34
N LEU A 131 -51.30 23.95 23.51
CA LEU A 131 -52.63 23.78 22.90
C LEU A 131 -53.70 23.56 23.96
N LYS A 132 -53.43 22.71 24.97
CA LYS A 132 -54.37 22.47 26.07
C LYS A 132 -54.66 23.75 26.85
N TYR A 133 -53.64 24.53 27.19
CA TYR A 133 -53.82 25.83 27.86
C TYR A 133 -54.64 26.79 26.99
N PHE A 134 -54.31 26.92 25.71
CA PHE A 134 -55.06 27.77 24.78
C PHE A 134 -56.55 27.39 24.74
N LEU A 135 -56.88 26.11 24.61
CA LEU A 135 -58.27 25.63 24.60
C LEU A 135 -58.98 25.87 25.94
N GLN A 136 -58.29 25.67 27.06
CA GLN A 136 -58.85 25.97 28.39
C GLN A 136 -59.17 27.46 28.53
N THR A 137 -58.28 28.35 28.11
CA THR A 137 -58.52 29.80 28.10
C THR A 137 -59.70 30.17 27.22
N GLN A 138 -59.83 29.59 26.02
CA GLN A 138 -60.99 29.84 25.13
C GLN A 138 -62.32 29.36 25.74
N LEU A 139 -62.31 28.21 26.41
CA LEU A 139 -63.48 27.70 27.13
C LEU A 139 -63.87 28.60 28.31
N GLU A 140 -62.89 29.08 29.07
CA GLU A 140 -63.11 29.99 30.19
C GLU A 140 -63.71 31.32 29.74
N LEU A 141 -63.22 31.89 28.63
CA LEU A 141 -63.80 33.08 28.00
C LEU A 141 -65.24 32.84 27.53
N THR A 142 -65.53 31.67 26.95
CA THR A 142 -66.89 31.33 26.49
C THR A 142 -67.86 31.14 27.66
N ASN A 143 -67.39 30.53 28.75
CA ASN A 143 -68.18 30.39 29.98
C ASN A 143 -68.42 31.75 30.68
N GLN A 144 -67.46 32.68 30.59
CA GLN A 144 -67.64 34.06 31.04
C GLN A 144 -68.58 34.85 30.12
N SER A 145 -68.68 34.50 28.84
CA SER A 145 -69.64 35.08 27.90
C SER A 145 -71.10 34.63 28.09
N ASN A 146 -71.49 34.27 29.32
CA ASN A 146 -72.89 34.21 29.72
C ASN A 146 -73.42 35.56 30.26
N PHE A 147 -72.70 36.66 30.03
CA PHE A 147 -73.17 38.03 30.23
C PHE A 147 -73.81 38.59 28.95
N MET A 148 -74.95 38.01 28.56
CA MET A 148 -75.93 38.73 27.75
C MET A 148 -76.91 39.40 28.71
N ASP A 149 -76.45 40.48 29.33
CA ASP A 149 -77.36 41.41 29.99
C ASP A 149 -76.73 42.80 30.01
N MET A 150 -77.55 43.75 29.55
CA MET A 150 -77.52 45.18 29.86
C MET A 150 -76.81 46.14 28.89
N ASN A 151 -77.68 46.67 28.02
CA ASN A 151 -77.96 48.10 27.83
C ASN A 151 -77.11 48.89 26.82
N PHE A 152 -77.69 48.98 25.63
CA PHE A 152 -77.50 50.09 24.71
C PHE A 152 -78.14 51.37 25.30
N THR A 153 -77.34 52.33 25.73
CA THR A 153 -77.78 53.73 25.85
C THR A 153 -76.79 54.64 25.16
N THR A 154 -77.29 55.24 24.10
CA THR A 154 -76.71 56.27 23.23
C THR A 154 -76.46 57.59 23.99
N ILE A 155 -75.60 58.45 23.40
CA ILE A 155 -75.53 59.94 23.51
C ILE A 155 -74.71 60.48 24.71
N GLU A 156 -73.77 61.44 24.61
CA GLU A 156 -73.22 62.28 23.54
C GLU A 156 -71.88 62.92 23.97
N ASN A 157 -71.16 63.41 22.96
CA ASN A 157 -69.98 64.26 22.99
C ASN A 157 -70.02 65.44 23.97
N THR A 158 -68.87 65.76 24.59
CA THR A 158 -68.32 67.13 24.59
C THR A 158 -66.80 67.11 24.63
N ASN A 159 -66.21 67.53 23.51
CA ASN A 159 -64.91 68.16 23.31
C ASN A 159 -64.08 68.51 24.56
N LYS A 160 -62.82 68.05 24.60
CA LYS A 160 -61.67 68.91 24.87
C LYS A 160 -60.40 68.35 24.24
N LYS A 161 -59.91 69.12 23.26
CA LYS A 161 -58.63 69.07 22.57
C LYS A 161 -57.43 69.13 23.52
N THR A 162 -56.41 68.31 23.22
CA THR A 162 -54.98 68.70 23.01
C THR A 162 -54.29 69.31 24.24
N THR A 163 -53.17 68.82 24.79
CA THR A 163 -52.03 68.05 24.25
C THR A 163 -51.24 67.52 25.46
N LEU A 164 -50.81 66.27 25.39
CA LEU A 164 -49.76 65.71 26.25
C LEU A 164 -48.45 65.83 25.46
N GLU A 165 -47.52 66.65 25.94
CA GLU A 165 -46.10 66.57 25.59
C GLU A 165 -45.34 66.25 26.89
N GLU A 166 -44.95 65.00 27.07
CA GLU A 166 -43.77 64.64 27.85
C GLU A 166 -42.87 63.79 26.94
N GLU A 167 -41.84 64.49 26.45
CA GLU A 167 -40.49 64.06 26.08
C GLU A 167 -40.28 62.69 25.40
N TYR A 168 -40.12 62.78 24.08
CA TYR A 168 -39.20 61.98 23.28
C TYR A 168 -37.97 62.83 22.90
N ASN A 169 -36.87 62.12 22.59
CA ASN A 169 -35.55 62.51 22.05
C ASN A 169 -34.43 62.42 23.10
N ASP A 170 -33.28 61.82 22.83
CA ASP A 170 -32.56 61.52 21.58
C ASP A 170 -31.78 60.20 21.84
N ASP A 171 -31.47 59.33 20.88
CA ASP A 171 -31.05 59.66 19.53
C ASP A 171 -31.14 58.43 18.61
N MET A 172 -31.56 58.74 17.38
CA MET A 172 -31.38 58.13 16.06
C MET A 172 -30.53 56.84 15.91
N LYS A 173 -30.78 55.95 14.95
CA LYS A 173 -31.79 55.80 13.88
C LYS A 173 -31.69 54.38 13.32
N GLU A 174 -32.85 53.80 13.09
CA GLU A 174 -33.30 53.10 11.88
C GLU A 174 -32.24 52.62 10.88
N THR A 175 -32.16 51.30 10.64
CA THR A 175 -32.86 50.57 9.56
C THR A 175 -32.53 51.12 8.17
N SER A 176 -32.24 50.34 7.14
CA SER A 176 -33.00 49.19 6.65
C SER A 176 -32.26 48.62 5.43
N GLU A 177 -32.46 47.32 5.21
CA GLU A 177 -32.71 46.67 3.92
C GLU A 177 -31.90 47.06 2.67
N ILE A 178 -31.33 46.03 2.05
CA ILE A 178 -31.52 45.55 0.65
C ILE A 178 -30.52 44.37 0.56
N GLY A 179 -30.82 43.13 0.20
CA GLY A 179 -31.88 42.56 -0.60
C GLY A 179 -31.25 41.70 -1.71
N PHE A 180 -31.44 40.37 -1.61
CA PHE A 180 -31.50 39.36 -2.69
C PHE A 180 -30.27 38.93 -3.54
N TYR A 181 -30.09 37.60 -3.53
CA TYR A 181 -29.50 36.60 -4.44
C TYR A 181 -28.84 37.00 -5.77
N ASP A 182 -27.75 36.29 -6.10
CA ASP A 182 -27.62 35.68 -7.43
C ASP A 182 -26.97 34.28 -7.39
N THR A 183 -27.48 33.41 -8.25
CA THR A 183 -27.15 32.00 -8.45
C THR A 183 -26.25 31.86 -9.66
N GLN A 184 -25.02 31.35 -9.51
CA GLN A 184 -24.27 30.62 -10.55
C GLN A 184 -22.85 30.30 -10.04
N ASP A 185 -22.61 29.05 -9.64
CA ASP A 185 -21.38 28.34 -10.04
C ASP A 185 -21.55 26.84 -9.75
N PHE A 186 -22.23 26.16 -10.68
CA PHE A 186 -22.13 24.72 -10.86
C PHE A 186 -21.22 24.49 -12.06
N MET A 187 -20.19 23.66 -11.85
CA MET A 187 -19.49 22.84 -12.87
C MET A 187 -18.42 23.51 -13.74
N SER A 188 -17.17 23.44 -13.28
CA SER A 188 -15.99 22.96 -14.04
C SER A 188 -14.79 22.95 -13.05
N THR A 189 -13.82 22.05 -12.96
CA THR A 189 -13.41 20.90 -13.76
C THR A 189 -12.45 20.06 -12.88
N LYS A 190 -12.61 18.74 -12.94
CA LYS A 190 -11.57 17.68 -13.00
C LYS A 190 -10.17 17.93 -12.39
N LEU A 191 -9.78 16.99 -11.52
CA LEU A 191 -8.64 16.06 -11.66
C LEU A 191 -7.29 16.72 -11.99
N ASP A 192 -6.40 16.67 -11.00
CA ASP A 192 -5.03 16.18 -11.15
C ASP A 192 -4.74 15.21 -9.99
#